data_AF-A0A822DRG7-F1
#
_entry.id   AF-A0A822DRG7-F1
#
_cell.length_a   1.000
_cell.length_b   1.000
_cell.length_c   1.000
_cell.angle_alpha   90.00
_cell.angle_beta   90.00
_cell.angle_gamma   90.00
#
_symmetry.space_group_name_H-M   'P 1'
#
loop_
_entity.id
_entity.type
_entity.pdbx_description
1 polymer ?
#
loop_
_entity_poly.entity_id
_entity_poly.type
_entity_poly.pdbx_seq_one_letter_code
_entity_poly.pdbx_strand_id
1 'polypeptide(L)' 'MAAFGSTEFEFQRFGRTVQVPDADIAKVMYYLDCVCTVIEYNDNNIRRYRNYSNWRNMSDEED' A
#
# COMPACT_ATOMS: atom_id res chain seq x y z
N MET A 1 33.66 -27.57 10.65
CA MET A 1 32.99 -26.56 11.50
C MET A 1 32.11 -25.72 10.59
N ALA A 2 30.80 -26.00 10.52
CA ALA A 2 29.88 -25.21 9.72
C ALA A 2 29.39 -24.03 10.57
N ALA A 3 29.74 -22.81 10.17
CA ALA A 3 29.18 -21.60 10.76
C ALA A 3 27.74 -21.46 10.25
N PHE A 4 26.77 -21.83 11.09
CA PHE A 4 25.39 -21.41 10.90
C PHE A 4 25.36 -19.90 11.14
N GLY A 5 25.47 -19.11 10.07
CA GLY A 5 25.12 -17.70 10.11
C GLY A 5 23.64 -17.59 10.43
N SER A 6 23.33 -17.22 11.66
CA SER A 6 21.99 -16.79 12.05
C SER A 6 21.72 -15.47 11.33
N THR A 7 21.05 -15.54 10.18
CA THR A 7 20.49 -14.37 9.52
C THR A 7 19.40 -13.82 10.44
N GLU A 8 19.75 -12.85 11.28
CA GLU A 8 18.77 -12.09 12.07
C GLU A 8 17.91 -11.30 11.09
N PHE A 9 16.72 -11.83 10.76
CA PHE A 9 15.69 -11.05 10.12
C PHE A 9 15.09 -10.12 11.18
N GLU A 10 15.64 -8.92 11.27
CA GLU A 10 15.04 -7.85 12.06
C GLU A 10 13.78 -7.40 11.31
N PHE A 11 12.62 -7.94 11.71
CA PHE A 11 11.32 -7.38 11.32
C PHE A 11 11.20 -6.02 12.00
N GLN A 12 11.74 -4.97 11.38
CA GLN A 12 11.38 -3.61 11.74
C GLN A 12 9.85 -3.54 11.67
N ARG A 13 9.22 -3.18 12.78
CA ARG A 13 7.77 -2.88 12.81
C ARG A 13 7.56 -1.65 11.93
N PHE A 14 7.40 -1.89 10.64
CA PHE A 14 7.05 -0.86 9.69
C PHE A 14 5.54 -0.81 9.63
N GLY A 15 4.99 0.32 10.02
CA GLY A 15 3.54 0.51 10.04
C GLY A 15 3.23 1.93 10.46
N ARG A 16 2.28 2.54 9.77
CA ARG A 16 1.74 3.83 10.16
C ARG A 16 0.25 3.65 10.46
N THR A 17 -0.24 4.32 11.49
CA THR A 17 -1.69 4.41 11.70
C THR A 17 -2.27 5.31 10.61
N VAL A 18 -3.15 4.77 9.78
CA VAL A 18 -3.83 5.49 8.71
C VAL A 18 -5.32 5.52 9.00
N GLN A 19 -5.91 6.70 8.94
CA GLN A 19 -7.36 6.82 8.87
C GLN A 19 -7.77 6.62 7.42
N VAL A 20 -8.36 5.46 7.14
CA VAL A 20 -8.95 5.16 5.83
C VAL A 20 -10.45 5.45 5.91
N PRO A 21 -11.02 6.19 4.93
CA PRO A 21 -12.46 6.42 4.87
C PRO A 21 -13.26 5.11 4.91
N ASP A 22 -14.47 5.13 5.46
CA ASP A 22 -15.36 3.96 5.55
C ASP A 22 -16.08 3.64 4.23
N ALA A 23 -15.37 3.75 3.12
CA ALA A 23 -15.83 3.33 1.80
C ALA A 23 -15.03 2.10 1.36
N ASP A 24 -15.70 1.09 0.83
CA ASP A 24 -15.04 -0.16 0.42
C ASP A 24 -13.96 0.08 -0.64
N ILE A 25 -14.22 0.98 -1.58
CA ILE A 25 -13.25 1.40 -2.59
C ILE A 25 -12.00 2.06 -1.96
N ALA A 26 -12.17 2.88 -0.92
CA ALA A 26 -11.05 3.52 -0.22
C ALA A 26 -10.18 2.48 0.50
N LYS A 27 -10.81 1.45 1.10
CA LYS A 27 -10.10 0.33 1.74
C LYS A 27 -9.27 -0.46 0.71
N VAL A 28 -9.84 -0.77 -0.46
CA VAL A 28 -9.12 -1.46 -1.54
C VAL A 28 -7.93 -0.64 -2.03
N MET A 29 -8.12 0.66 -2.26
CA MET A 29 -7.05 1.58 -2.67
C MET A 29 -5.92 1.66 -1.63
N TYR A 30 -6.26 1.63 -0.34
CA TYR A 30 -5.27 1.57 0.74
C TYR A 30 -4.45 0.27 0.71
N TYR A 31 -5.10 -0.89 0.56
CA TYR A 31 -4.37 -2.16 0.45
C TYR A 31 -3.48 -2.21 -0.78
N LEU A 32 -3.92 -1.65 -1.90
CA LEU A 32 -3.10 -1.51 -3.10
C LEU A 32 -1.86 -0.63 -2.85
N ASP A 33 -2.03 0.50 -2.15
CA ASP A 33 -0.92 1.37 -1.74
C ASP A 33 0.08 0.64 -0.84
N CYS A 34 -0.39 -0.17 0.10
CA CYS A 34 0.47 -1.02 0.94
C CYS A 34 1.29 -2.00 0.08
N VAL A 35 0.65 -2.75 -0.82
CA VAL A 35 1.35 -3.71 -1.68
C VAL A 35 2.38 -3.00 -2.55
N CYS A 36 1.99 -1.91 -3.23
CA CYS A 36 2.88 -1.12 -4.07
C CYS A 36 4.09 -0.58 -3.31
N THR A 37 3.90 -0.18 -2.05
CA THR A 37 5.00 0.28 -1.18
C THR A 37 5.96 -0.86 -0.84
N VAL A 38 5.45 -2.05 -0.53
CA VAL A 38 6.27 -3.22 -0.18
C VAL A 38 7.10 -3.72 -1.36
N ILE A 39 6.57 -3.67 -2.57
CA ILE A 39 7.27 -4.12 -3.79
C ILE A 39 8.01 -2.98 -4.51
N GLU A 40 8.09 -1.79 -3.91
CA GLU A 40 8.70 -0.58 -4.50
C GLU A 40 8.16 -0.22 -5.90
N TYR A 41 6.89 -0.52 -6.16
CA TYR A 41 6.24 -0.27 -7.44
C TYR A 41 5.66 1.14 -7.52
N ASN A 42 6.19 1.93 -8.46
CA ASN A 42 5.86 3.34 -8.63
C ASN A 42 5.60 3.70 -10.11
N ASP A 43 4.47 3.24 -10.63
CA ASP A 43 3.99 3.57 -11.98
C ASP A 43 2.98 4.73 -11.94
N ASN A 44 3.00 5.60 -12.95
CA ASN A 44 2.04 6.70 -13.08
C ASN A 44 0.60 6.20 -13.22
N ASN A 45 0.39 5.05 -13.86
CA ASN A 45 -0.93 4.45 -14.03
C ASN A 45 -1.53 4.01 -12.69
N ILE A 46 -0.69 3.50 -11.77
CA ILE A 46 -1.16 3.00 -10.47
C ILE A 46 -1.34 4.12 -9.45
N ARG A 47 -0.68 5.27 -9.65
CA ARG A 47 -0.68 6.40 -8.71
C ARG A 47 -2.09 6.91 -8.41
N ARG A 48 -3.01 6.94 -9.39
CA ARG A 48 -4.41 7.31 -9.16
C ARG A 48 -5.14 6.33 -8.24
N TYR A 49 -4.79 5.04 -8.34
CA TYR A 49 -5.40 3.98 -7.54
C TYR A 49 -4.87 3.84 -6.12
N ARG A 50 -3.77 4.53 -5.81
CA ARG A 50 -3.19 4.57 -4.46
C ARG A 50 -3.74 5.73 -3.62
N ASN A 51 -4.45 6.68 -4.22
CA ASN A 51 -4.95 7.87 -3.51
C ASN A 51 -6.27 7.62 -2.78
N TYR A 52 -6.26 6.76 -1.76
CA TYR A 52 -7.47 6.40 -1.00
C TYR A 52 -8.12 7.58 -0.26
N SER A 53 -7.41 8.68 -0.06
CA SER A 53 -7.98 9.92 0.48
C SER A 53 -8.93 10.61 -0.52
N ASN A 54 -8.71 10.39 -1.82
CA ASN A 54 -9.50 10.97 -2.90
C ASN A 54 -10.34 9.93 -3.66
N TRP A 55 -10.78 8.89 -2.95
CA TRP A 55 -11.54 7.77 -3.51
C TRP A 55 -12.83 8.18 -4.22
N ARG A 56 -13.45 9.30 -3.83
CA ARG A 56 -14.67 9.83 -4.46
C ARG A 56 -14.45 10.20 -5.93
N ASN A 57 -13.26 10.69 -6.29
CA ASN A 57 -12.95 11.07 -7.66
C ASN A 57 -12.78 9.85 -8.60
N MET A 58 -12.83 8.62 -8.09
CA MET A 58 -12.93 7.43 -8.95
C MET A 58 -14.35 7.08 -9.34
N SER A 59 -15.34 7.54 -8.58
CA SER A 59 -16.75 7.25 -8.85
C SER A 59 -17.33 8.13 -9.97
N ASP A 60 -16.58 9.16 -10.39
CA ASP A 60 -16.99 10.17 -11.37
C ASP A 60 -16.19 10.08 -12.70
N GLU A 61 -15.81 8.88 -13.16
CA GLU A 61 -15.34 8.69 -14.55
C GLU A 61 -16.27 7.71 -15.30
N GLU A 62 -17.37 8.24 -15.85
CA GLU A 62 -17.96 7.77 -17.11
C GLU A 62 -18.41 9.01 -17.92
N ASP A 63 -17.52 9.52 -18.79
CA ASP A 63 -17.86 10.27 -20.02
C ASP A 63 -17.23 9.51 -21.21
#